data_AF-A0A2K5Q9Y5-F1
#
_entry.id   AF-A0A2K5Q9Y5-F1
#
_cell.length_a   1.000
_cell.length_b   1.000
_cell.length_c   1.000
_cell.angle_alpha   90.00
_cell.angle_beta   90.00
_cell.angle_gamma   90.00
#
_symmetry.space_group_name_H-M   'P 1'
#
loop_
_entity.id
_entity.type
_entity.pdbx_description
1 polymer ?
#
loop_
_entity_poly.entity_id
_entity_poly.type
_entity_poly.pdbx_seq_one_letter_code
_entity_poly.pdbx_strand_id
1 'polypeptide(L)'
;MAPALWRACNGLMAAFFALAAFVQVNDPDAELWVVVYTIPAVLTLLVGLNPQVTELSGLVIITAWMILCCSSSKNPAGGRIQLAIAIAITLFPFISWVYIYVNEEMRSSWPTHCKTVL
;
A
#
# COMPACT_ATOMS: atom_id res chain seq x y z
N MET A 1 17.78 -14.85 -13.52
CA MET A 1 16.39 -14.64 -13.97
C MET A 1 15.58 -13.82 -12.96
N ALA A 2 15.60 -14.16 -11.67
CA ALA A 2 14.86 -13.45 -10.62
C ALA A 2 15.10 -11.92 -10.52
N PRO A 3 16.32 -11.37 -10.68
CA PRO A 3 16.54 -9.92 -10.51
C PRO A 3 15.98 -9.07 -11.66
N ALA A 4 16.06 -9.58 -12.90
CA ALA A 4 15.55 -8.90 -14.08
C ALA A 4 14.03 -8.91 -14.11
N LEU A 5 13.41 -10.04 -13.75
CA LEU A 5 11.96 -10.15 -13.61
C LEU A 5 11.43 -9.24 -12.50
N TRP A 6 12.09 -9.19 -11.33
CA TRP A 6 11.76 -8.26 -10.24
C TRP A 6 11.76 -6.80 -10.71
N ARG A 7 12.83 -6.37 -11.38
CA ARG A 7 12.95 -5.01 -11.92
C ARG A 7 11.88 -4.70 -12.97
N ALA A 8 11.61 -5.66 -13.85
CA ALA A 8 10.57 -5.52 -14.87
C ALA A 8 9.18 -5.38 -14.23
N CYS A 9 8.82 -6.22 -13.26
CA CYS A 9 7.54 -6.15 -12.56
C CYS A 9 7.35 -4.82 -11.82
N ASN A 10 8.37 -4.37 -11.08
CA ASN A 10 8.32 -3.10 -10.36
C ASN A 10 8.25 -1.90 -11.31
N GLY A 11 9.00 -1.93 -12.43
CA GLY A 11 8.92 -0.90 -13.47
C GLY A 11 7.55 -0.84 -14.15
N LEU A 12 6.95 -1.99 -14.42
CA LEU A 12 5.62 -2.09 -15.04
C LEU A 12 4.53 -1.58 -14.09
N MET A 13 4.65 -1.89 -12.79
CA MET A 13 3.75 -1.38 -11.76
C MET A 13 3.92 0.14 -11.53
N ALA A 14 5.15 0.66 -11.56
CA ALA A 14 5.42 2.09 -11.50
C ALA A 14 4.79 2.83 -12.70
N ALA A 15 4.93 2.28 -13.91
CA ALA A 15 4.32 2.84 -15.11
C ALA A 15 2.79 2.88 -15.02
N PHE A 16 2.17 1.82 -14.49
CA PHE A 16 0.73 1.77 -14.26
C PHE A 16 0.25 2.90 -13.33
N PHE A 17 0.92 3.10 -12.19
CA PHE A 17 0.57 4.18 -11.26
C PHE A 17 0.83 5.58 -11.85
N ALA A 18 1.90 5.76 -12.63
CA ALA A 18 2.16 7.02 -13.32
C ALA A 18 1.09 7.35 -14.37
N LEU A 19 0.62 6.35 -15.12
CA LEU A 19 -0.51 6.48 -16.04
C LEU A 19 -1.81 6.82 -15.30
N ALA A 20 -2.06 6.18 -14.15
CA ALA A 20 -3.22 6.51 -13.31
C ALA A 20 -3.16 7.97 -12.81
N ALA A 21 -2.00 8.45 -12.39
CA ALA A 21 -1.80 9.86 -12.02
C ALA A 21 -2.04 10.81 -13.20
N PHE A 22 -1.58 10.45 -14.40
CA PHE A 22 -1.74 11.28 -15.60
C PHE A 22 -3.20 11.47 -15.99
N VAL A 23 -4.01 10.41 -15.95
CA VAL A 23 -5.44 10.48 -16.31
C VAL A 23 -6.21 11.39 -15.35
N GLN A 24 -5.82 11.40 -14.07
CA GLN A 24 -6.46 12.17 -12.99
C GLN A 24 -6.27 13.69 -13.08
N VAL A 25 -5.42 14.19 -13.99
CA VAL A 25 -5.27 15.64 -14.23
C VAL A 25 -6.57 16.28 -14.74
N ASN A 26 -7.47 15.47 -15.30
CA ASN A 26 -8.75 15.94 -15.82
C ASN A 26 -9.86 16.01 -14.75
N ASP A 27 -9.60 15.52 -13.54
CA ASP A 27 -10.60 15.47 -12.47
C ASP A 27 -10.62 16.76 -11.65
N PRO A 28 -11.78 17.17 -11.10
CA PRO A 28 -11.93 18.40 -10.31
C PRO A 28 -11.08 18.42 -9.01
N ASP A 29 -10.62 17.26 -8.56
CA ASP A 29 -9.75 17.03 -7.40
C ASP A 29 -8.38 16.44 -7.79
N ALA A 30 -7.91 16.77 -9.00
CA ALA A 30 -6.64 16.33 -9.58
C ALA A 30 -5.44 16.42 -8.63
N GLU A 31 -5.31 17.49 -7.84
CA GLU A 31 -4.17 17.66 -6.91
C GLU A 31 -4.06 16.50 -5.92
N LEU A 32 -5.18 16.04 -5.37
CA LEU A 32 -5.19 14.94 -4.42
C LEU A 32 -4.87 13.62 -5.11
N TRP A 33 -5.53 13.32 -6.22
CA TRP A 33 -5.40 12.03 -6.90
C TRP A 33 -4.06 11.87 -7.60
N VAL A 34 -3.53 12.92 -8.22
CA VAL A 34 -2.18 12.93 -8.79
C VAL A 34 -1.17 12.60 -7.70
N VAL A 35 -1.27 13.20 -6.51
CA VAL A 35 -0.37 12.89 -5.39
C VAL A 35 -0.54 11.45 -4.90
N VAL A 36 -1.78 11.00 -4.72
CA VAL A 36 -2.13 9.64 -4.28
C VAL A 36 -1.53 8.57 -5.20
N TYR A 37 -1.49 8.80 -6.51
CA TYR A 37 -0.93 7.85 -7.48
C TYR A 37 0.56 8.06 -7.77
N THR A 38 1.07 9.28 -7.68
CA THR A 38 2.49 9.56 -7.92
C THR A 38 3.38 9.00 -6.81
N ILE A 39 2.92 9.03 -5.55
CA ILE A 39 3.64 8.45 -4.41
C ILE A 39 3.93 6.95 -4.62
N PRO A 40 2.94 6.07 -4.86
CA PRO A 40 3.20 4.68 -5.15
C PRO A 40 4.01 4.51 -6.43
N ALA A 41 3.79 5.28 -7.51
CA ALA A 41 4.61 5.18 -8.72
C ALA A 41 6.12 5.35 -8.43
N VAL A 42 6.48 6.37 -7.66
CA VAL A 42 7.87 6.64 -7.28
C VAL A 42 8.40 5.56 -6.35
N LEU A 43 7.62 5.12 -5.35
CA LEU A 43 8.04 4.08 -4.42
C LEU A 43 8.32 2.76 -5.12
N THR A 44 7.43 2.30 -6.01
CA THR A 44 7.61 1.03 -6.71
C THR A 44 8.81 1.10 -7.66
N LEU A 45 9.05 2.25 -8.29
CA LEU A 45 10.25 2.46 -9.11
C LEU A 45 11.52 2.39 -8.27
N LEU A 46 11.56 3.09 -7.14
CA LEU A 46 12.72 3.11 -6.23
C LEU A 46 13.00 1.72 -5.64
N VAL A 47 11.96 0.96 -5.25
CA VAL A 47 12.08 -0.44 -4.79
C VAL A 47 12.60 -1.36 -5.90
N GLY A 48 12.16 -1.14 -7.14
CA GLY A 48 12.68 -1.85 -8.31
C GLY A 48 14.17 -1.57 -8.57
N LEU A 49 14.60 -0.32 -8.41
CA LEU A 49 15.98 0.11 -8.64
C LEU A 49 16.93 -0.27 -7.49
N ASN A 50 16.50 -0.05 -6.25
CA ASN A 50 17.23 -0.37 -5.04
C ASN A 50 16.31 -1.02 -3.98
N PRO A 51 16.44 -2.33 -3.72
CA PRO A 51 15.59 -3.04 -2.78
C PRO A 51 15.76 -2.57 -1.33
N GLN A 52 16.85 -1.89 -0.96
CA GLN A 52 17.05 -1.33 0.39
C GLN A 52 16.11 -0.16 0.70
N VAL A 53 15.44 0.41 -0.32
CA VAL A 53 14.44 1.48 -0.15
C VAL A 53 13.13 0.97 0.45
N THR A 54 12.96 -0.36 0.58
CA THR A 54 11.78 -0.97 1.22
C THR A 54 11.54 -0.46 2.64
N GLU A 55 12.58 -0.25 3.45
CA GLU A 55 12.42 0.28 4.81
C GLU A 55 11.94 1.74 4.84
N LEU A 56 12.34 2.55 3.84
CA LEU A 56 11.88 3.92 3.68
C LEU A 56 10.45 3.98 3.11
N SER A 57 10.07 3.02 2.27
CA SER A 57 8.76 2.97 1.62
C SER A 57 7.60 2.82 2.61
N GLY A 58 7.80 2.05 3.68
CA GLY A 58 6.82 1.96 4.77
C GLY A 58 6.61 3.30 5.47
N LEU A 59 7.70 4.03 5.73
CA LEU A 59 7.63 5.37 6.32
C LEU A 59 6.91 6.36 5.40
N VAL A 60 7.18 6.31 4.08
CA VAL A 60 6.51 7.17 3.08
C VAL A 60 5.01 6.87 3.02
N ILE A 61 4.61 5.61 3.04
CA ILE A 61 3.19 5.20 3.09
C ILE A 61 2.52 5.75 4.35
N ILE A 62 3.17 5.65 5.51
CA ILE A 62 2.67 6.19 6.77
C ILE A 62 2.52 7.72 6.67
N THR A 63 3.53 8.45 6.19
CA THR A 63 3.43 9.91 6.01
C THR A 63 2.35 10.31 5.00
N ALA A 64 2.21 9.59 3.88
CA ALA A 64 1.17 9.84 2.89
C ALA A 64 -0.23 9.65 3.51
N TRP A 65 -0.42 8.59 4.28
CA TRP A 65 -1.64 8.33 5.05
C TRP A 65 -1.92 9.44 6.07
N MET A 66 -0.91 9.91 6.80
CA MET A 66 -1.07 11.01 7.76
C MET A 66 -1.44 12.33 7.06
N ILE A 67 -0.86 12.62 5.91
CA ILE A 67 -1.17 13.82 5.10
C ILE A 67 -2.60 13.77 4.55
N LEU A 68 -3.05 12.60 4.09
CA LEU A 68 -4.44 12.37 3.67
C LEU A 68 -5.41 12.53 4.84
N CYS A 69 -5.08 11.99 6.02
CA CYS A 69 -5.88 12.17 7.24
C CYS A 69 -5.96 13.65 7.63
N CYS A 70 -4.87 14.41 7.54
CA CYS A 70 -4.85 15.85 7.83
C CYS A 70 -5.66 16.66 6.81
N SER A 71 -5.62 16.29 5.52
CA SER A 71 -6.34 16.97 4.45
C SER A 71 -7.86 16.72 4.52
N SER A 72 -8.25 15.52 4.93
CA SER A 72 -9.65 15.13 5.15
C SER A 72 -10.33 15.90 6.29
N SER A 73 -9.56 16.41 7.26
CA SER A 73 -10.07 17.27 8.36
C SER A 73 -10.70 18.59 7.89
N LYS A 74 -10.55 18.98 6.62
CA LYS A 74 -11.17 20.18 6.05
C LYS A 74 -12.67 20.01 5.73
N ASN A 75 -13.21 18.78 5.70
CA ASN A 75 -14.62 18.50 5.45
C ASN A 75 -15.26 17.66 6.59
N PRO A 76 -16.07 18.26 7.48
CA PRO A 76 -16.44 17.67 8.77
C PRO A 76 -17.35 16.42 8.72
N ALA A 77 -18.09 16.21 7.62
CA ALA A 77 -18.95 15.03 7.45
C ALA A 77 -18.23 13.86 6.71
N GLY A 78 -17.36 14.17 5.75
CA GLY A 78 -16.61 13.16 4.98
C GLY A 78 -15.43 12.55 5.74
N GLY A 79 -14.78 13.34 6.61
CA GLY A 79 -13.58 12.91 7.33
C GLY A 79 -13.79 11.80 8.36
N ARG A 80 -15.00 11.72 8.96
CA ARG A 80 -15.32 10.63 9.91
C ARG A 80 -15.46 9.27 9.21
N ILE A 81 -16.00 9.26 8.00
CA ILE A 81 -16.17 8.06 7.19
C ILE A 81 -14.80 7.61 6.65
N GLN A 82 -13.98 8.54 6.15
CA GLN A 82 -12.61 8.22 5.72
C GLN A 82 -11.74 7.70 6.86
N LEU A 83 -11.84 8.28 8.06
CA LEU A 83 -11.13 7.79 9.25
C LEU A 83 -11.60 6.38 9.64
N ALA A 84 -12.90 6.11 9.62
CA ALA A 84 -13.45 4.79 9.93
C ALA A 84 -12.98 3.72 8.91
N ILE A 85 -12.98 4.06 7.62
CA ILE A 85 -12.49 3.17 6.56
C ILE A 85 -10.98 2.94 6.70
N ALA A 86 -10.20 3.98 6.97
CA ALA A 86 -8.76 3.89 7.19
C ALA A 86 -8.43 2.94 8.37
N ILE A 87 -9.11 3.12 9.51
CA ILE A 87 -8.96 2.25 10.69
C ILE A 87 -9.32 0.80 10.33
N ALA A 88 -10.43 0.58 9.62
CA ALA A 88 -10.84 -0.77 9.22
C ALA A 88 -9.80 -1.46 8.32
N ILE A 89 -9.26 -0.74 7.32
CA ILE A 89 -8.23 -1.26 6.41
C ILE A 89 -6.94 -1.58 7.17
N THR A 90 -6.52 -0.74 8.12
CA THR A 90 -5.31 -0.98 8.93
C THR A 90 -5.48 -2.15 9.90
N LEU A 91 -6.66 -2.32 10.49
CA LEU A 91 -6.92 -3.40 11.45
C LEU A 91 -7.12 -4.76 10.77
N PHE A 92 -7.64 -4.79 9.56
CA PHE A 92 -7.94 -6.03 8.83
C PHE A 92 -6.76 -7.03 8.73
N PRO A 93 -5.54 -6.65 8.28
CA PRO A 93 -4.43 -7.57 8.19
C PRO A 93 -3.95 -8.06 9.56
N PHE A 94 -4.01 -7.21 10.59
CA PHE A 94 -3.65 -7.59 11.96
C PHE A 94 -4.65 -8.60 12.54
N ILE A 95 -5.95 -8.34 12.40
CA ILE A 95 -7.02 -9.25 12.84
C ILE A 95 -6.94 -10.58 12.08
N SER A 96 -6.74 -10.54 10.77
CA SER A 96 -6.60 -11.74 9.94
C SER A 96 -5.38 -12.56 10.36
N TRP A 97 -4.25 -11.91 10.65
CA TRP A 97 -3.05 -12.58 11.15
C TRP A 97 -3.28 -13.22 12.52
N VAL A 98 -3.88 -12.50 13.48
CA VAL A 98 -4.21 -13.04 14.81
C VAL A 98 -5.17 -14.23 14.69
N TYR A 99 -6.18 -14.15 13.82
CA TYR A 99 -7.12 -15.23 13.58
C TYR A 99 -6.42 -16.49 13.05
N ILE A 100 -5.54 -16.34 12.05
CA ILE A 100 -4.73 -17.43 11.50
C ILE A 100 -3.77 -17.98 12.57
N TYR A 101 -3.19 -17.11 13.39
CA TYR A 101 -2.29 -17.49 14.46
C TYR A 101 -3.01 -18.28 15.56
N VAL A 102 -4.25 -17.94 15.94
CA VAL A 102 -4.98 -18.67 16.99
C VAL A 102 -5.60 -19.97 16.45
N ASN A 103 -5.96 -20.02 15.17
CA ASN A 103 -6.63 -21.18 14.57
C ASN A 103 -5.64 -22.29 14.16
N GLU A 104 -5.37 -23.22 15.07
CA GLU A 104 -4.43 -24.33 14.85
C GLU A 104 -4.89 -25.31 13.76
N GLU A 105 -6.20 -25.47 13.56
CA GLU A 105 -6.77 -26.32 12.52
C GLU A 105 -6.35 -25.82 11.13
N MET A 106 -6.48 -24.51 10.90
CA MET A 106 -6.02 -23.86 9.67
C MET A 106 -4.51 -24.05 9.47
N ARG A 107 -3.71 -23.89 10.53
CA ARG A 107 -2.24 -24.05 10.47
C ARG A 107 -1.80 -25.48 10.20
N SER A 108 -2.57 -26.46 10.68
CA SER A 108 -2.28 -27.89 10.48
C SER A 108 -2.36 -28.30 9.00
N SER A 109 -3.28 -27.67 8.25
CA SER A 109 -3.52 -27.89 6.82
C SER A 109 -2.45 -27.30 5.90
N TRP A 110 -1.49 -26.53 6.44
CA TRP A 110 -0.48 -25.84 5.63
C TRP A 110 0.58 -26.78 5.03
N PRO A 111 1.09 -26.44 3.83
CA PRO A 111 2.29 -27.08 3.27
C PRO A 111 3.48 -26.97 4.22
N THR A 112 4.40 -27.94 4.17
CA THR A 112 5.56 -28.03 5.07
C THR A 112 6.46 -26.79 5.06
N HIS A 113 6.64 -26.15 3.91
CA HIS A 113 7.44 -24.93 3.77
C HIS A 113 6.84 -23.69 4.48
N CYS A 114 5.53 -23.69 4.77
CA CYS A 114 4.86 -22.59 5.47
C CYS A 114 4.87 -22.76 6.99
N LYS A 115 5.10 -23.97 7.51
CA LYS A 115 5.11 -24.27 8.95
C LYS A 115 6.37 -23.77 9.65
N THR A 116 7.45 -23.53 8.91
CA THR A 116 8.75 -23.05 9.40
C THR A 116 8.88 -21.54 9.53
N VAL A 117 7.87 -20.77 9.10
CA VAL A 117 7.90 -19.30 9.08
C VAL A 117 7.21 -18.68 10.31
N LEU A 118 6.48 -19.48 11.08
CA LEU A 118 5.98 -19.12 12.41
C LEU A 118 7.00 -19.50 13.48
#